data_AF-A0A7L0HE04-F1
#
_entry.id   AF-A0A7L0HE04-F1
#
_cell.length_a   1.000
_cell.length_b   1.000
_cell.length_c   1.000
_cell.angle_alpha   90.00
_cell.angle_beta   90.00
_cell.angle_gamma   90.00
#
_symmetry.space_group_name_H-M   'P 1'
#
loop_
_entity.id
_entity.type
_entity.pdbx_description
1 polymer ?
#
loop_
_entity_poly.entity_id
_entity_poly.type
_entity_poly.pdbx_seq_one_letter_code
_entity_poly.pdbx_strand_id
1 'polypeptide(L)'
;RPVHDAVANDNLETMWLLLSYGADPTLATYSGQTAVKLATSEVMKRFLCDYLSDLQGRSDGDPRTAWDFYSSSVLEGKDSIGCDLLLNPPGSSDQEEEEQEADNFMFEFSDKPLLPSYNLQVSVSRGPCNWFLFSDVLKRLKLSSRIFQARFPHLEIATLPKAEFQRQVSLSQVLAQEEVPEGPEAAQGPSETVELVHYEPELLQLLGSAVEY
;
A
#
# COMPACT_ATOMS: atom_id res chain seq x y z
N ARG A 1 -1.31 17.67 -36.51
CA ARG A 1 -1.41 17.93 -35.05
C ARG A 1 -1.90 16.62 -34.45
N PRO A 2 -1.15 15.96 -33.55
CA PRO A 2 -1.35 14.53 -33.25
C PRO A 2 -2.80 14.17 -32.88
N VAL A 3 -3.46 14.97 -32.04
CA VAL A 3 -4.89 14.78 -31.71
C VAL A 3 -5.81 14.87 -32.93
N HIS A 4 -5.64 15.88 -33.78
CA HIS A 4 -6.48 16.08 -34.95
C HIS A 4 -6.23 15.01 -36.02
N ASP A 5 -4.97 14.58 -36.15
CA ASP A 5 -4.56 13.54 -37.09
C ASP A 5 -5.13 12.18 -36.63
N ALA A 6 -5.12 11.87 -35.32
CA ALA A 6 -5.75 10.67 -34.77
C ALA A 6 -7.26 10.64 -35.02
N VAL A 7 -7.94 11.78 -34.81
CA VAL A 7 -9.39 11.90 -35.02
C VAL A 7 -9.78 11.81 -36.50
N ALA A 8 -9.01 12.45 -37.39
CA ALA A 8 -9.26 12.39 -38.83
C ALA A 8 -9.10 10.98 -39.41
N ASN A 9 -8.24 10.16 -38.79
CA ASN A 9 -8.02 8.76 -39.15
C ASN A 9 -8.92 7.77 -38.37
N ASP A 10 -9.86 8.27 -37.56
CA ASP A 10 -10.73 7.46 -36.69
C ASP A 10 -9.98 6.45 -35.80
N ASN A 11 -8.77 6.81 -35.34
CA ASN A 11 -7.92 5.93 -34.54
C ASN A 11 -8.11 6.22 -33.05
N LEU A 12 -9.01 5.47 -32.42
CA LEU A 12 -9.37 5.61 -31.01
C LEU A 12 -8.20 5.29 -30.08
N GLU A 13 -7.37 4.30 -30.41
CA GLU A 13 -6.26 3.85 -29.59
C GLU A 13 -5.19 4.95 -29.48
N THR A 14 -4.88 5.59 -30.61
CA THR A 14 -3.94 6.71 -30.65
C THR A 14 -4.52 7.93 -29.95
N MET A 15 -5.82 8.19 -30.11
CA MET A 15 -6.48 9.28 -29.40
C MET A 15 -6.42 9.06 -27.88
N TRP A 16 -6.74 7.85 -27.41
CA TRP A 16 -6.69 7.47 -26.00
C TRP A 16 -5.28 7.61 -25.43
N LEU A 17 -4.27 7.13 -26.16
CA LEU A 17 -2.87 7.30 -25.79
C LEU A 17 -2.50 8.78 -25.68
N LEU A 18 -2.84 9.61 -26.66
CA LEU A 18 -2.51 11.03 -26.61
C LEU A 18 -3.14 11.72 -25.39
N LEU A 19 -4.40 11.41 -25.07
CA LEU A 19 -5.08 11.96 -23.90
C LEU A 19 -4.48 11.49 -22.58
N SER A 20 -4.05 10.22 -22.48
CA SER A 20 -3.42 9.70 -21.26
C SER A 20 -2.08 10.37 -20.95
N TYR A 21 -1.36 10.82 -21.99
CA TYR A 21 -0.15 11.63 -21.87
C TYR A 21 -0.44 13.15 -21.81
N GLY A 22 -1.69 13.57 -21.61
CA GLY A 22 -2.06 14.96 -21.36
C GLY A 22 -2.18 15.83 -22.61
N ALA A 23 -2.38 15.25 -23.80
CA ALA A 23 -2.72 16.05 -24.98
C ALA A 23 -4.08 16.73 -24.79
N ASP A 24 -4.16 18.02 -25.11
CA ASP A 24 -5.39 18.81 -24.96
C ASP A 24 -6.28 18.74 -26.23
N PRO A 25 -7.48 18.12 -26.16
CA PRO A 25 -8.40 18.04 -27.30
C PRO A 25 -9.23 19.30 -27.54
N THR A 26 -9.17 20.30 -26.65
CA THR A 26 -9.90 21.57 -26.79
C THR A 26 -9.23 22.52 -27.79
N LEU A 27 -7.96 22.29 -28.10
CA LEU A 27 -7.20 23.07 -29.08
C LEU A 27 -7.76 22.85 -30.48
N ALA A 28 -8.26 23.91 -31.12
CA ALA A 28 -8.78 23.86 -32.49
C ALA A 28 -7.69 24.01 -33.56
N THR A 29 -7.88 23.42 -34.74
CA THR A 29 -7.01 23.58 -35.92
C THR A 29 -6.85 25.05 -36.34
N TYR A 30 -5.92 25.32 -37.26
CA TYR A 30 -5.80 26.65 -37.90
C TYR A 30 -7.07 27.09 -38.65
N SER A 31 -7.96 26.16 -39.01
CA SER A 31 -9.28 26.44 -39.59
C SER A 31 -10.40 26.58 -38.54
N GLY A 32 -10.08 26.58 -37.24
CA GLY A 32 -11.05 26.70 -36.15
C GLY A 32 -11.90 25.45 -35.91
N GLN A 33 -11.48 24.29 -36.42
CA GLN A 33 -12.19 23.02 -36.22
C GLN A 33 -11.66 22.34 -34.95
N THR A 34 -12.57 21.98 -34.05
CA THR A 34 -12.25 21.20 -32.85
C THR A 34 -12.14 19.71 -33.18
N ALA A 35 -11.49 18.93 -32.31
CA ALA A 35 -11.44 17.47 -32.44
C ALA A 35 -12.83 16.86 -32.66
N VAL A 36 -13.83 17.27 -31.88
CA VAL A 36 -15.23 16.78 -32.01
C VAL A 36 -15.82 17.04 -33.41
N LYS A 37 -15.49 18.17 -34.04
CA LYS A 37 -15.97 18.49 -35.40
C LYS A 37 -15.25 17.70 -36.48
N LEU A 38 -14.00 17.30 -36.25
CA LEU A 38 -13.25 16.47 -37.18
C LEU A 38 -13.64 14.99 -37.11
N ALA A 39 -14.18 14.54 -35.98
CA ALA A 39 -14.60 13.16 -35.81
C ALA A 39 -15.73 12.82 -36.80
N THR A 40 -15.53 11.76 -37.58
CA THR A 40 -16.51 11.27 -38.56
C THR A 40 -17.37 10.16 -37.95
N SER A 41 -16.73 9.26 -37.20
CA SER A 41 -17.37 8.13 -36.52
C SER A 41 -18.14 8.57 -35.29
N GLU A 42 -19.29 7.93 -35.07
CA GLU A 42 -20.11 8.14 -33.88
C GLU A 42 -19.38 7.71 -32.60
N VAL A 43 -18.55 6.65 -32.69
CA VAL A 43 -17.77 6.16 -31.54
C VAL A 43 -16.74 7.19 -31.10
N MET A 44 -15.99 7.75 -32.05
CA MET A 44 -15.00 8.80 -31.78
C MET A 44 -15.65 10.08 -31.26
N LYS A 45 -16.78 10.50 -31.82
CA LYS A 45 -17.54 11.65 -31.31
C LYS A 45 -17.97 11.45 -29.88
N ARG A 46 -18.58 10.30 -29.59
CA ARG A 46 -19.06 9.97 -28.24
C ARG A 46 -17.91 9.92 -27.24
N PHE A 47 -16.81 9.27 -27.61
CA PHE A 47 -15.59 9.23 -26.80
C PHE A 47 -15.07 10.64 -26.45
N LEU A 48 -14.92 11.52 -27.45
CA LEU A 48 -14.44 12.88 -27.22
C LEU A 48 -15.43 13.71 -26.39
N CYS A 49 -16.73 13.59 -26.63
CA CYS A 49 -17.76 14.29 -25.86
C CYS A 49 -17.80 13.83 -24.40
N ASP A 50 -17.69 12.53 -24.15
CA ASP A 50 -17.65 11.97 -22.80
C ASP A 50 -16.39 12.46 -22.06
N TYR A 51 -15.22 12.39 -22.71
CA TYR A 51 -13.97 12.89 -22.13
C TYR A 51 -14.01 14.40 -21.81
N LEU A 52 -14.56 15.22 -22.72
CA LEU A 52 -14.72 16.66 -22.47
C LEU A 52 -15.70 16.96 -21.33
N SER A 53 -16.75 16.15 -21.19
CA SER A 53 -17.71 16.27 -20.09
C SER A 53 -17.06 15.92 -18.76
N ASP A 54 -16.17 14.93 -18.73
CA ASP A 54 -15.40 14.57 -17.53
C ASP A 54 -14.45 15.70 -17.12
N LEU A 55 -13.78 16.34 -18.09
CA LEU A 55 -12.90 17.50 -17.83
C LEU A 55 -13.65 18.73 -17.31
N GLN A 56 -14.87 18.96 -17.77
CA GLN A 56 -15.68 20.12 -17.36
C GLN A 56 -16.46 19.87 -16.07
N GLY A 57 -16.50 18.63 -15.60
CA GLY A 57 -17.40 18.18 -14.55
C GLY A 57 -18.80 17.94 -15.10
N ARG A 58 -19.32 16.73 -14.88
CA ARG A 58 -20.70 16.39 -15.23
C ARG A 58 -21.67 17.07 -14.27
N SER A 59 -22.90 17.31 -14.73
CA SER A 59 -23.95 17.93 -13.91
C SER A 59 -24.38 17.01 -12.76
N ASP A 60 -24.67 17.61 -11.59
CA ASP A 60 -25.19 16.89 -10.42
C ASP A 60 -26.46 16.10 -10.80
N GLY A 61 -26.45 14.79 -10.60
CA GLY A 61 -27.51 13.86 -10.97
C GLY A 61 -27.36 13.09 -12.30
N ASP A 62 -26.28 13.25 -13.06
CA ASP A 62 -25.99 12.34 -14.19
C ASP A 62 -25.52 10.97 -13.65
N PRO A 63 -26.26 9.87 -13.90
CA PRO A 63 -25.87 8.53 -13.44
C PRO A 63 -24.51 8.06 -13.98
N ARG A 64 -23.97 8.69 -15.03
CA ARG A 64 -22.60 8.41 -15.53
C ARG A 64 -21.50 9.09 -14.72
N THR A 65 -21.84 9.96 -13.77
CA THR A 65 -20.90 10.65 -12.87
C THR A 65 -20.60 9.85 -11.62
N ALA A 66 -21.57 9.03 -11.19
CA ALA A 66 -21.41 8.17 -10.04
C ALA A 66 -20.58 6.96 -10.46
N TRP A 67 -19.52 6.68 -9.70
CA TRP A 67 -18.94 5.35 -9.69
C TRP A 67 -19.98 4.43 -9.05
N ASP A 68 -20.65 3.62 -9.85
CA ASP A 68 -21.47 2.54 -9.33
C ASP A 68 -20.53 1.49 -8.72
N PHE A 69 -20.29 1.60 -7.42
CA PHE A 69 -19.56 0.59 -6.69
C PHE A 69 -20.48 -0.59 -6.43
N TYR A 70 -20.49 -1.53 -7.37
CA TYR A 70 -21.11 -2.82 -7.15
C TYR A 70 -20.29 -3.56 -6.10
N SER A 71 -20.87 -3.76 -4.92
CA SER A 71 -20.34 -4.65 -3.89
C SER A 71 -19.84 -5.97 -4.51
N SER A 72 -18.84 -6.60 -3.88
CA SER A 72 -18.20 -7.87 -4.27
C SER A 72 -19.17 -9.00 -4.65
N SER A 73 -20.44 -8.88 -4.31
CA SER A 73 -21.55 -9.77 -4.64
C SER A 73 -21.83 -9.92 -6.15
N VAL A 74 -21.42 -8.96 -6.99
CA VAL A 74 -21.66 -9.05 -8.45
C VAL A 74 -20.80 -10.11 -9.16
N LEU A 75 -19.72 -10.57 -8.52
CA LEU A 75 -18.87 -11.64 -9.04
C LEU A 75 -19.45 -13.06 -8.85
N GLU A 76 -20.58 -13.20 -8.15
CA GLU A 76 -21.32 -14.47 -8.08
C GLU A 76 -22.20 -14.70 -9.33
N GLY A 77 -22.35 -13.68 -10.17
CA GLY A 77 -23.10 -13.76 -11.42
C GLY A 77 -22.31 -14.48 -12.50
N LYS A 78 -22.86 -15.58 -13.01
CA LYS A 78 -22.36 -16.39 -14.13
C LYS A 78 -22.48 -15.67 -15.49
N ASP A 79 -22.20 -14.37 -15.55
CA ASP A 79 -22.17 -13.62 -16.79
C ASP A 79 -20.75 -13.11 -17.03
N SER A 80 -20.09 -13.76 -17.99
CA SER A 80 -18.75 -13.49 -18.47
C SER A 80 -18.65 -12.09 -19.07
N ILE A 81 -18.49 -11.06 -18.24
CA ILE A 81 -17.92 -9.79 -18.69
C ILE A 81 -16.43 -10.07 -18.87
N GLY A 82 -15.99 -10.12 -20.12
CA GLY A 82 -14.66 -10.55 -20.58
C GLY A 82 -13.50 -9.62 -20.21
N CYS A 83 -13.46 -9.14 -18.98
CA CYS A 83 -12.29 -8.53 -18.37
C CYS A 83 -11.74 -9.53 -17.36
N ASP A 84 -11.02 -10.54 -17.84
CA ASP A 84 -10.25 -11.39 -16.95
C ASP A 84 -9.02 -10.57 -16.51
N LEU A 85 -9.22 -9.83 -15.42
CA LEU A 85 -8.24 -8.98 -14.74
C LEU A 85 -6.96 -9.75 -14.34
N LEU A 86 -6.99 -11.08 -14.45
CA LEU A 86 -5.91 -12.01 -14.14
C LEU A 86 -5.27 -12.65 -15.39
N LEU A 87 -5.54 -12.14 -16.61
CA LEU A 87 -4.88 -12.65 -17.82
C LEU A 87 -3.40 -12.27 -17.91
N ASN A 88 -2.95 -11.26 -17.16
CA ASN A 88 -1.55 -10.86 -17.12
C ASN A 88 -1.17 -10.27 -15.76
N PRO A 89 -1.27 -11.03 -14.65
CA PRO A 89 -0.60 -10.66 -13.43
C PRO A 89 0.89 -10.49 -13.74
N PRO A 90 1.59 -9.51 -13.14
CA PRO A 90 3.05 -9.49 -13.21
C PRO A 90 3.52 -10.89 -12.78
N GLY A 91 4.21 -11.59 -13.69
CA GLY A 91 4.52 -13.00 -13.49
C GLY A 91 5.19 -13.19 -12.14
N SER A 92 4.59 -14.00 -11.27
CA SER A 92 5.30 -14.50 -10.11
C SER A 92 6.45 -15.32 -10.65
N SER A 93 7.66 -14.95 -10.26
CA SER A 93 8.86 -15.71 -10.53
C SER A 93 8.88 -16.96 -9.64
N ASP A 94 7.86 -17.80 -9.72
CA ASP A 94 7.72 -18.99 -8.88
C ASP A 94 7.66 -20.24 -9.77
N GLN A 95 8.80 -20.52 -10.40
CA GLN A 95 9.28 -21.90 -10.44
C GLN A 95 10.02 -22.13 -9.13
N GLU A 96 9.32 -22.60 -8.12
CA GLU A 96 9.85 -23.54 -7.13
C GLU A 96 8.66 -24.12 -6.36
N GLU A 97 8.63 -25.44 -6.33
CA GLU A 97 7.63 -26.27 -5.68
C GLU A 97 7.74 -26.14 -4.15
N GLU A 98 6.64 -26.53 -3.49
CA GLU A 98 6.53 -26.94 -2.09
C GLU A 98 6.03 -25.89 -1.08
N GLU A 99 4.95 -26.30 -0.40
CA GLU A 99 4.28 -25.68 0.73
C GLU A 99 3.42 -24.45 0.39
N GLN A 100 2.14 -24.71 0.08
CA GLN A 100 1.08 -23.82 0.55
C GLN A 100 1.19 -23.78 2.08
N GLU A 101 2.09 -22.95 2.60
CA GLU A 101 1.97 -22.42 3.95
C GLU A 101 0.59 -21.76 3.95
N ALA A 102 -0.40 -22.43 4.53
CA ALA A 102 -1.67 -21.80 4.77
C ALA A 102 -1.35 -20.47 5.44
N ASP A 103 -1.75 -19.35 4.84
CA ASP A 103 -1.65 -18.01 5.43
C ASP A 103 -2.42 -18.04 6.77
N ASN A 104 -1.76 -18.53 7.81
CA ASN A 104 -2.30 -18.67 9.15
C ASN A 104 -2.18 -17.30 9.79
N PHE A 105 -3.22 -16.51 9.59
CA PHE A 105 -3.31 -15.17 10.14
C PHE A 105 -3.36 -15.25 11.66
N MET A 106 -2.30 -14.78 12.30
CA MET A 106 -2.26 -14.67 13.75
C MET A 106 -2.94 -13.39 14.22
N PHE A 107 -3.89 -13.53 15.14
CA PHE A 107 -4.60 -12.42 15.79
C PHE A 107 -4.24 -12.32 17.27
N GLU A 108 -3.91 -11.12 17.73
CA GLU A 108 -3.66 -10.81 19.14
C GLU A 108 -4.89 -10.15 19.77
N PHE A 109 -5.40 -10.72 20.86
CA PHE A 109 -6.49 -10.17 21.66
C PHE A 109 -6.01 -9.82 23.05
N SER A 110 -6.31 -8.60 23.51
CA SER A 110 -5.96 -8.16 24.86
C SER A 110 -7.00 -7.18 25.39
N ASP A 111 -7.32 -7.31 26.67
CA ASP A 111 -8.16 -6.32 27.38
C ASP A 111 -7.38 -5.02 27.69
N LYS A 112 -6.05 -5.02 27.49
CA LYS A 112 -5.17 -3.89 27.73
C LYS A 112 -4.68 -3.32 26.39
N PRO A 113 -4.31 -2.03 26.33
CA PRO A 113 -3.67 -1.48 25.14
C PRO A 113 -2.42 -2.29 24.76
N LEU A 114 -2.34 -2.67 23.47
CA LEU A 114 -1.22 -3.40 22.90
C LEU A 114 0.04 -2.54 22.87
N LEU A 115 1.20 -3.17 22.88
CA LEU A 115 2.46 -2.46 22.68
C LEU A 115 2.64 -2.15 21.19
N PRO A 116 3.21 -1.00 20.81
CA PRO A 116 3.54 -0.73 19.42
C PRO A 116 4.54 -1.76 18.88
N SER A 117 4.19 -2.43 17.79
CA SER A 117 5.07 -3.31 17.05
C SER A 117 5.65 -2.57 15.84
N TYR A 118 6.94 -2.72 15.60
CA TYR A 118 7.64 -2.08 14.50
C TYR A 118 8.09 -3.13 13.49
N ASN A 119 7.74 -2.94 12.22
CA ASN A 119 8.23 -3.79 11.13
C ASN A 119 9.62 -3.30 10.71
N LEU A 120 10.66 -4.05 11.06
CA LEU A 120 12.05 -3.63 10.94
C LEU A 120 12.91 -4.73 10.33
N GLN A 121 13.90 -4.32 9.55
CA GLN A 121 14.98 -5.18 9.08
C GLN A 121 16.23 -4.92 9.93
N VAL A 122 16.56 -5.90 10.78
CA VAL A 122 17.68 -5.80 11.73
C VAL A 122 18.98 -6.36 11.16
N SER A 123 18.91 -7.33 10.24
CA SER A 123 20.07 -7.88 9.53
C SER A 123 19.82 -7.93 8.02
N VAL A 124 20.89 -7.82 7.23
CA VAL A 124 20.81 -7.90 5.76
C VAL A 124 20.46 -9.33 5.29
N SER A 125 20.74 -10.33 6.12
CA SER A 125 20.46 -11.74 5.84
C SER A 125 19.01 -12.16 6.06
N ARG A 126 18.20 -11.31 6.71
CA ARG A 126 16.79 -11.60 7.03
C ARG A 126 15.90 -10.52 6.40
N GLY A 127 14.69 -10.93 6.03
CA GLY A 127 13.65 -9.98 5.64
C GLY A 127 13.18 -9.11 6.81
N PRO A 128 12.35 -8.09 6.54
CA PRO A 128 11.74 -7.30 7.59
C PRO A 128 10.73 -8.15 8.38
N CYS A 129 10.75 -8.03 9.70
CA CYS A 129 9.79 -8.69 10.59
C CYS A 129 9.39 -7.76 11.74
N ASN A 130 8.42 -8.19 12.56
CA ASN A 130 7.89 -7.36 13.63
C ASN A 130 8.75 -7.46 14.90
N TRP A 131 8.96 -6.33 15.56
CA TRP A 131 9.76 -6.21 16.79
C TRP A 131 9.07 -5.29 17.79
N PHE A 132 9.28 -5.54 19.08
CA PHE A 132 8.95 -4.60 20.15
C PHE A 132 10.18 -3.89 20.68
N LEU A 133 10.01 -2.66 21.17
CA LEU A 133 11.04 -2.02 21.99
C LEU A 133 11.22 -2.82 23.28
N PHE A 134 12.44 -3.32 23.51
CA PHE A 134 12.71 -4.18 24.66
C PHE A 134 12.42 -3.46 25.98
N SER A 135 12.69 -2.16 26.04
CA SER A 135 12.39 -1.34 27.22
C SER A 135 10.90 -1.33 27.59
N ASP A 136 9.98 -1.39 26.61
CA ASP A 136 8.55 -1.33 26.87
C ASP A 136 7.99 -2.69 27.29
N VAL A 137 8.53 -3.77 26.73
CA VAL A 137 8.27 -5.15 27.20
C VAL A 137 8.70 -5.31 28.66
N LEU A 138 9.91 -4.85 29.01
CA LEU A 138 10.40 -4.91 30.39
C LEU A 138 9.55 -4.08 31.36
N LYS A 139 9.12 -2.88 30.96
CA LYS A 139 8.20 -2.03 31.75
C LYS A 139 6.86 -2.73 31.97
N ARG A 140 6.29 -3.34 30.92
CA ARG A 140 5.00 -4.04 31.00
C ARG A 140 5.08 -5.28 31.91
N LEU A 141 6.15 -6.07 31.78
CA LEU A 141 6.37 -7.27 32.59
C LEU A 141 6.89 -6.99 34.00
N LYS A 142 7.33 -5.75 34.27
CA LYS A 142 7.99 -5.35 35.53
C LYS A 142 9.21 -6.22 35.84
N LEU A 143 9.99 -6.54 34.81
CA LEU A 143 11.23 -7.32 34.90
C LEU A 143 12.44 -6.47 34.55
N SER A 144 13.61 -6.85 35.04
CA SER A 144 14.88 -6.30 34.54
C SER A 144 15.35 -7.10 33.33
N SER A 145 16.15 -6.47 32.46
CA SER A 145 16.76 -7.12 31.28
C SER A 145 17.44 -8.44 31.65
N ARG A 146 18.25 -8.46 32.72
CA ARG A 146 18.93 -9.67 33.20
C ARG A 146 17.96 -10.78 33.63
N ILE A 147 16.87 -10.44 34.31
CA ILE A 147 15.88 -11.44 34.74
C ILE A 147 15.12 -11.98 33.54
N PHE A 148 14.76 -11.12 32.58
CA PHE A 148 14.08 -11.52 31.36
C PHE A 148 14.94 -12.50 30.55
N GLN A 149 16.18 -12.15 30.25
CA GLN A 149 17.12 -13.01 29.52
C GLN A 149 17.41 -14.33 30.24
N ALA A 150 17.44 -14.33 31.58
CA ALA A 150 17.63 -15.54 32.35
C ALA A 150 16.39 -16.47 32.34
N ARG A 151 15.18 -15.91 32.23
CA ARG A 151 13.93 -16.69 32.21
C ARG A 151 13.54 -17.13 30.81
N PHE A 152 13.86 -16.33 29.79
CA PHE A 152 13.47 -16.54 28.39
C PHE A 152 14.69 -16.42 27.46
N PRO A 153 15.67 -17.34 27.58
CA PRO A 153 16.91 -17.26 26.80
C PRO A 153 16.72 -17.54 25.31
N HIS A 154 15.59 -18.13 24.93
CA HIS A 154 15.25 -18.45 23.54
C HIS A 154 14.59 -17.28 22.79
N LEU A 155 14.10 -16.26 23.50
CA LEU A 155 13.53 -15.07 22.87
C LEU A 155 14.64 -14.21 22.28
N GLU A 156 14.55 -13.95 20.99
CA GLU A 156 15.56 -13.20 20.26
C GLU A 156 15.54 -11.72 20.66
N ILE A 157 16.70 -11.23 21.11
CA ILE A 157 16.95 -9.82 21.40
C ILE A 157 18.03 -9.34 20.44
N ALA A 158 17.75 -8.23 19.77
CA ALA A 158 18.67 -7.62 18.82
C ALA A 158 18.93 -6.15 19.15
N THR A 159 20.04 -5.63 18.65
CA THR A 159 20.42 -4.22 18.82
C THR A 159 20.45 -3.55 17.46
N LEU A 160 19.82 -2.38 17.35
CA LEU A 160 19.74 -1.60 16.12
C LEU A 160 20.23 -0.18 16.40
N PRO A 161 21.05 0.44 15.53
CA PRO A 161 21.39 1.85 15.68
C PRO A 161 20.11 2.71 15.69
N LYS A 162 20.00 3.65 16.62
CA LYS A 162 18.81 4.48 16.79
C LYS A 162 18.48 5.30 15.53
N ALA A 163 19.50 5.75 14.81
CA ALA A 163 19.32 6.44 13.52
C ALA A 163 18.70 5.53 12.45
N GLU A 164 19.07 4.24 12.44
CA GLU A 164 18.50 3.24 11.54
C GLU A 164 17.05 2.93 11.91
N PHE A 165 16.79 2.75 13.21
CA PHE A 165 15.45 2.56 13.75
C PHE A 165 14.51 3.71 13.34
N GLN A 166 14.91 4.95 13.60
CA GLN A 166 14.13 6.14 13.24
C GLN A 166 13.90 6.23 11.73
N ARG A 167 14.90 5.90 10.91
CA ARG A 167 14.75 5.89 9.45
C ARG A 167 13.68 4.89 9.01
N GLN A 168 13.75 3.64 9.47
CA GLN A 168 12.80 2.60 9.07
C GLN A 168 11.39 2.89 9.57
N VAL A 169 11.24 3.34 10.82
CA VAL A 169 9.95 3.74 11.39
C VAL A 169 9.31 4.88 10.60
N SER A 170 10.10 5.87 10.16
CA SER A 170 9.59 7.00 9.37
C SER A 170 9.11 6.61 7.96
N LEU A 171 9.50 5.44 7.47
CA LEU A 171 9.02 4.91 6.19
C LEU A 171 7.69 4.16 6.32
N SER A 172 7.26 3.84 7.56
CA SER A 172 5.97 3.19 7.81
C SER A 172 4.82 4.15 7.48
N GLN A 173 3.87 3.67 6.69
CA GLN A 173 2.66 4.43 6.34
C GLN A 173 1.57 4.33 7.42
N VAL A 174 1.72 3.40 8.37
CA VAL A 174 0.69 3.05 9.36
C VAL A 174 0.94 3.75 10.69
N LEU A 175 2.20 4.05 11.01
CA LEU A 175 2.56 4.75 12.25
C LEU A 175 2.31 6.25 12.08
N ALA A 176 1.48 6.83 12.95
CA ALA A 176 1.31 8.28 13.01
C ALA A 176 2.59 8.92 13.55
N GLN A 177 2.97 10.10 13.02
CA GLN A 177 4.20 10.80 13.44
C GLN A 177 4.28 11.08 14.96
N GLU A 178 3.14 11.08 15.68
CA GLU A 178 3.07 11.27 17.14
C GLU A 178 3.49 10.03 17.97
N GLU A 179 3.55 8.83 17.37
CA GLU A 179 3.97 7.59 18.06
C GLU A 179 5.47 7.29 17.92
N VAL A 180 6.19 8.12 17.17
CA VAL A 180 7.65 8.05 17.11
C VAL A 180 8.18 8.57 18.44
N PRO A 181 8.99 7.79 19.19
CA PRO A 181 9.55 8.27 20.45
C PRO A 181 10.40 9.53 20.19
N GLU A 182 9.85 10.71 20.51
CA GLU A 182 10.60 11.97 20.51
C GLU A 182 11.67 11.88 21.61
N GLY A 183 12.87 11.45 21.22
CA GLY A 183 14.08 11.71 21.97
C GLY A 183 14.61 13.11 21.63
N PRO A 184 15.13 13.87 22.62
CA PRO A 184 15.57 15.24 22.42
C PRO A 184 16.68 15.34 21.37
N GLU A 185 16.67 16.45 20.63
CA GLU A 185 17.62 16.78 19.58
C GLU A 185 19.09 16.61 20.03
N ALA A 186 19.81 15.82 19.22
CA ALA A 186 21.23 15.90 18.91
C ALA A 186 22.20 16.28 20.06
N ALA A 187 22.69 15.25 20.76
CA ALA A 187 24.08 15.25 21.21
C ALA A 187 24.84 14.20 20.39
N GLN A 188 25.81 14.66 19.59
CA GLN A 188 26.79 13.79 18.92
C GLN A 188 27.63 13.08 20.00
N GLY A 189 27.21 11.87 20.36
CA GLY A 189 27.83 10.95 21.33
C GLY A 189 27.60 9.50 20.87
N PRO A 190 28.30 8.52 21.47
CA PRO A 190 28.63 7.23 20.83
C PRO A 190 27.38 6.51 20.33
N SER A 191 27.42 6.06 19.07
CA SER A 191 26.41 5.26 18.36
C SER A 191 25.27 4.76 19.24
N GLU A 192 24.26 5.60 19.49
CA GLU A 192 23.13 5.27 20.34
C GLU A 192 22.36 4.10 19.71
N THR A 193 22.18 3.00 20.43
CA THR A 193 21.49 1.80 19.95
C THR A 193 20.19 1.59 20.73
N VAL A 194 19.17 1.08 20.05
CA VAL A 194 17.94 0.60 20.68
C VAL A 194 17.98 -0.93 20.76
N GLU A 195 17.50 -1.47 21.88
CA GLU A 195 17.30 -2.91 22.06
C GLU A 195 15.88 -3.28 21.64
N LEU A 196 15.77 -4.33 20.84
CA LEU A 196 14.54 -4.83 20.26
C LEU A 196 14.36 -6.30 20.66
N VAL A 197 13.12 -6.74 20.86
CA VAL A 197 12.77 -8.15 21.08
C VAL A 197 11.82 -8.61 19.99
N HIS A 198 12.06 -9.80 19.44
CA HIS A 198 11.31 -10.32 18.30
C HIS A 198 9.84 -10.53 18.67
N TYR A 199 8.94 -10.22 17.73
CA TYR A 199 7.51 -10.46 17.88
C TYR A 199 7.23 -11.97 17.72
N GLU A 200 6.86 -12.63 18.81
CA GLU A 200 6.61 -14.07 18.87
C GLU A 200 5.32 -14.36 19.66
N PRO A 201 4.52 -15.36 19.27
CA PRO A 201 3.27 -15.72 19.96
C PRO A 201 3.47 -15.96 21.47
N GLU A 202 4.57 -16.61 21.84
CA GLU A 202 4.91 -16.89 23.25
C GLU A 202 5.11 -15.60 24.05
N LEU A 203 5.72 -14.58 23.44
CA LEU A 203 5.91 -13.28 24.08
C LEU A 203 4.58 -12.56 24.29
N LEU A 204 3.65 -12.65 23.33
CA LEU A 204 2.31 -12.05 23.46
C LEU A 204 1.55 -12.68 24.63
N GLN A 205 1.60 -14.01 24.75
CA GLN A 205 1.00 -14.72 25.87
C GLN A 205 1.62 -14.29 27.22
N LEU A 206 2.93 -14.07 27.26
CA LEU A 206 3.62 -13.56 28.45
C LEU A 206 3.20 -12.12 28.81
N LEU A 207 2.93 -11.29 27.81
CA LEU A 207 2.39 -9.93 27.98
C LEU A 207 0.93 -9.93 28.44
N GLY A 208 0.28 -11.09 28.43
CA GLY A 208 -1.09 -11.32 28.87
C GLY A 208 -2.12 -11.20 27.77
N SER A 209 -1.72 -11.36 26.50
CA SER A 209 -2.60 -11.40 25.35
C SER A 209 -2.97 -12.84 24.98
N ALA A 210 -4.17 -13.04 24.43
CA ALA A 210 -4.58 -14.29 23.80
C ALA A 210 -4.21 -14.27 22.31
N VAL A 211 -3.79 -15.41 21.77
CA VAL A 211 -3.36 -15.54 20.37
C VAL A 211 -4.24 -16.58 19.69
N GLU A 212 -4.83 -16.22 18.55
CA GLU A 212 -5.62 -17.11 17.68
C GLU A 212 -5.02 -17.14 16.26
N TYR A 213 -5.29 -18.22 15.51
CA TYR A 213 -4.80 -18.48 14.15
C TYR A 213 -5.97 -18.80 13.21
#